data_AF-A0AAC9TWM6-F1
#
_entry.id   AF-A0AAC9TWM6-F1
#
_cell.length_a   1.000
_cell.length_b   1.000
_cell.length_c   1.000
_cell.angle_alpha   90.00
_cell.angle_beta   90.00
_cell.angle_gamma   90.00
#
_symmetry.space_group_name_H-M   'P 1'
#
loop_
_entity.id
_entity.type
_entity.pdbx_description
1 polymer ?
#
loop_
_entity_poly.entity_id
_entity_poly.type
_entity_poly.pdbx_seq_one_letter_code
_entity_poly.pdbx_strand_id
1 'polypeptide(L)'
;MQKQIKVLLTVIIALFLAVSCAKNNPNNPNNQEISIAAGSGNRNYRFLADETILYLDWTDPRKIDYFTTNWMNTFTDQTIYSTYAPTIIMGYTDDKANYYAANYPNTVRDRFKFATNVTDNGKEYIGGVYYDEASKYGNLWRLIYITENGEEQAFYGSGANDPNTIPESWVKYSYFFGYIKIN
;
A
#
# COMPACT_ATOMS: atom_id res chain seq x y z
N MET A 1 -27.97 48.98 5.04
CA MET A 1 -28.30 47.63 4.54
C MET A 1 -27.22 47.02 3.64
N GLN A 2 -26.63 47.73 2.66
CA GLN A 2 -25.60 47.16 1.77
C GLN A 2 -24.35 46.59 2.47
N LYS A 3 -23.85 47.20 3.56
CA LYS A 3 -22.67 46.70 4.29
C LYS A 3 -22.94 45.38 5.03
N GLN A 4 -24.13 45.21 5.59
CA GLN A 4 -24.52 43.96 6.28
C GLN A 4 -24.71 42.81 5.30
N ILE A 5 -25.23 43.08 4.09
CA ILE A 5 -25.35 42.10 3.01
C ILE A 5 -23.97 41.64 2.53
N LYS A 6 -23.00 42.56 2.41
CA LYS A 6 -21.62 42.20 2.04
C LYS A 6 -20.94 41.31 3.08
N VAL A 7 -21.08 41.61 4.37
CA VAL A 7 -20.52 40.78 5.46
C VAL A 7 -21.16 39.38 5.46
N LEU A 8 -22.48 39.31 5.28
CA LEU A 8 -23.20 38.04 5.22
C LEU A 8 -22.75 37.18 4.03
N LEU A 9 -22.52 37.78 2.86
CA LEU A 9 -22.05 37.08 1.67
C LEU A 9 -20.62 36.53 1.85
N THR A 10 -19.73 37.30 2.48
CA THR A 10 -18.35 36.86 2.77
C THR A 10 -18.32 35.70 3.76
N VAL A 11 -19.19 35.72 4.78
CA VAL A 11 -19.33 34.63 5.77
C VAL A 11 -19.88 33.37 5.11
N ILE A 12 -20.86 33.49 4.21
CA ILE A 12 -21.42 32.34 3.48
C ILE A 12 -20.38 31.70 2.55
N ILE A 13 -19.58 32.50 1.81
CA ILE A 13 -18.52 31.97 0.94
C ILE A 13 -17.40 31.30 1.76
N ALA A 14 -17.02 31.87 2.90
CA ALA A 14 -16.05 31.25 3.82
C ALA A 14 -16.58 29.93 4.42
N LEU A 15 -17.89 29.84 4.70
CA LEU A 15 -18.55 28.60 5.13
C LEU A 15 -18.58 27.55 4.02
N PHE A 16 -18.85 27.91 2.76
CA PHE A 16 -18.81 26.95 1.65
C PHE A 16 -17.38 26.45 1.35
N LEU A 17 -16.36 27.29 1.50
CA LEU A 17 -14.95 26.88 1.39
C LEU A 17 -14.52 25.99 2.57
N ALA A 18 -15.04 26.21 3.78
CA ALA A 18 -14.77 25.38 4.95
C ALA A 18 -15.49 24.02 4.91
N VAL A 19 -16.65 23.93 4.26
CA VAL A 19 -17.41 22.67 4.11
C VAL A 19 -16.84 21.78 3.00
N SER A 20 -15.98 22.31 2.12
CA SER A 20 -15.21 21.51 1.15
C SER A 20 -14.05 20.73 1.78
N CYS A 21 -13.75 20.93 3.07
CA CYS A 21 -12.70 20.21 3.80
C CYS A 21 -13.27 19.24 4.86
N ALA A 22 -14.58 19.06 4.93
CA ALA A 22 -15.21 18.23 5.95
C ALA A 22 -16.41 17.44 5.43
N LYS A 23 -16.19 16.56 4.46
CA LYS A 23 -17.04 15.36 4.29
C LYS A 23 -16.30 14.31 3.47
N ASN A 24 -16.01 13.19 4.13
CA ASN A 24 -15.16 12.08 3.74
C ASN A 24 -13.66 12.35 4.00
N ASN A 25 -13.26 12.35 5.26
CA ASN A 25 -11.91 11.89 5.59
C ASN A 25 -11.89 10.39 5.22
N PRO A 26 -11.17 9.95 4.18
CA PRO A 26 -11.12 8.54 3.84
C PRO A 26 -10.11 7.80 4.74
N ASN A 27 -9.45 8.50 5.67
CA ASN A 27 -8.52 7.97 6.68
C ASN A 27 -9.25 7.47 7.92
N ASN A 28 -10.35 6.76 7.75
CA ASN A 28 -10.68 5.75 8.74
C ASN A 28 -11.14 4.54 7.93
N PRO A 29 -10.20 3.73 7.41
CA PRO A 29 -10.56 2.34 7.24
C PRO A 29 -10.96 1.93 8.65
N ASN A 30 -12.26 1.75 8.88
CA ASN A 30 -12.71 1.06 10.07
C ASN A 30 -11.76 -0.13 10.27
N ASN A 31 -11.54 -0.56 11.51
CA ASN A 31 -10.90 -1.84 11.86
C ASN A 31 -11.66 -3.07 11.31
N GLN A 32 -12.30 -2.94 10.15
CA GLN A 32 -12.83 -3.98 9.30
C GLN A 32 -11.64 -4.77 8.78
N GLU A 33 -11.42 -5.89 9.46
CA GLU A 33 -10.80 -7.04 8.85
C GLU A 33 -11.58 -7.37 7.57
N ILE A 34 -10.94 -7.16 6.43
CA ILE A 34 -11.49 -7.59 5.16
C ILE A 34 -11.02 -9.02 4.94
N SER A 35 -11.94 -9.95 4.75
CA SER A 35 -11.58 -11.32 4.43
C SER A 35 -10.97 -11.38 3.02
N ILE A 36 -9.79 -11.96 2.86
CA ILE A 36 -9.12 -12.21 1.60
C ILE A 36 -9.50 -13.62 1.15
N ALA A 37 -9.99 -13.77 -0.08
CA ALA A 37 -10.10 -15.06 -0.76
C ALA A 37 -8.73 -15.44 -1.34
N ALA A 38 -7.80 -15.80 -0.46
CA ALA A 38 -6.54 -16.40 -0.86
C ALA A 38 -6.72 -17.91 -1.09
N GLY A 39 -5.73 -18.57 -1.70
CA GLY A 39 -5.62 -20.03 -1.57
C GLY A 39 -5.62 -20.48 -0.09
N SER A 40 -5.83 -21.79 0.15
CA SER A 40 -6.06 -22.44 1.46
C SER A 40 -6.23 -21.50 2.69
N GLY A 41 -7.40 -20.89 2.82
CA GLY A 41 -7.83 -20.21 4.04
C GLY A 41 -8.27 -18.76 3.83
N ASN A 42 -9.35 -18.36 4.52
CA ASN A 42 -9.74 -16.96 4.64
C ASN A 42 -8.66 -16.24 5.48
N ARG A 43 -8.07 -15.17 4.95
CA ARG A 43 -7.11 -14.33 5.69
C ARG A 43 -7.72 -12.96 5.96
N ASN A 44 -7.35 -12.30 7.05
CA ASN A 44 -7.86 -10.97 7.36
C ASN A 44 -6.86 -9.91 6.89
N TYR A 45 -7.22 -9.13 5.88
CA TYR A 45 -6.53 -7.90 5.50
C TYR A 45 -6.81 -6.85 6.57
N ARG A 46 -5.74 -6.22 7.08
CA ARG A 46 -5.82 -5.10 8.01
C ARG A 46 -5.10 -3.92 7.39
N PHE A 47 -5.83 -2.84 7.14
CA PHE A 47 -5.23 -1.53 6.87
C PHE A 47 -4.43 -1.06 8.08
N LEU A 48 -3.81 0.12 7.97
CA LEU A 48 -3.34 0.81 9.15
C LEU A 48 -4.52 1.06 10.11
N ALA A 49 -4.62 0.20 11.14
CA ALA A 49 -5.68 0.14 12.13
C ALA A 49 -5.35 0.91 13.41
N ASP A 50 -4.07 1.15 13.69
CA ASP A 50 -3.60 1.95 14.81
C ASP A 50 -2.70 3.08 14.31
N GLU A 51 -3.28 4.28 14.11
CA GLU A 51 -2.52 5.46 13.70
C GLU A 51 -1.47 5.88 14.72
N THR A 52 -1.60 5.49 16.00
CA THR A 52 -0.62 5.86 17.02
C THR A 52 0.74 5.22 16.76
N ILE A 53 0.75 4.08 16.04
CA ILE A 53 1.97 3.38 15.64
C ILE A 53 2.85 4.24 14.70
N LEU A 54 2.24 5.16 13.93
CA LEU A 54 2.98 6.02 13.00
C LEU A 54 3.93 6.97 13.73
N TYR A 55 3.56 7.41 14.93
CA TYR A 55 4.34 8.36 15.73
C TYR A 55 5.48 7.71 16.52
N LEU A 56 5.57 6.38 16.54
CA LEU A 56 6.71 5.67 17.11
C LEU A 56 7.93 5.80 16.18
N ASP A 57 9.12 5.75 16.76
CA ASP A 57 10.37 5.67 16.01
C ASP A 57 10.51 4.28 15.34
N TRP A 58 11.23 4.19 14.21
CA TRP A 58 11.46 2.91 13.53
C TRP A 58 12.41 1.98 14.28
N THR A 59 13.11 2.47 15.30
CA THR A 59 13.85 1.64 16.28
C THR A 59 12.94 1.05 17.36
N ASP A 60 11.68 1.50 17.47
CA ASP A 60 10.72 0.93 18.40
C ASP A 60 10.23 -0.45 17.90
N PRO A 61 10.44 -1.52 18.66
CA PRO A 61 10.07 -2.87 18.23
C PRO A 61 8.56 -3.02 17.99
N ARG A 62 7.72 -2.22 18.64
CA ARG A 62 6.26 -2.26 18.44
C ARG A 62 5.88 -1.83 17.03
N LYS A 63 6.56 -0.81 16.48
CA LYS A 63 6.31 -0.33 15.12
C LYS A 63 6.75 -1.39 14.10
N ILE A 64 7.96 -1.91 14.26
CA ILE A 64 8.50 -2.96 13.39
C ILE A 64 7.58 -4.18 13.37
N ASP A 65 7.19 -4.68 14.55
CA ASP A 65 6.32 -5.86 14.69
C ASP A 65 4.94 -5.62 14.09
N TYR A 66 4.34 -4.44 14.35
CA TYR A 66 3.05 -4.08 13.80
C TYR A 66 3.05 -4.10 12.26
N PHE A 67 3.99 -3.41 11.61
CA PHE A 67 4.04 -3.36 10.15
C PHE A 67 4.38 -4.73 9.55
N THR A 68 5.35 -5.44 10.13
CA THR A 68 5.77 -6.76 9.64
C THR A 68 4.65 -7.78 9.75
N THR A 69 4.02 -7.90 10.93
CA THR A 69 2.94 -8.87 11.15
C THR A 69 1.75 -8.61 10.21
N ASN A 70 1.31 -7.36 10.06
CA ASN A 70 0.18 -7.05 9.20
C ASN A 70 0.49 -7.24 7.71
N TRP A 71 1.70 -6.88 7.25
CA TRP A 71 2.11 -7.13 5.87
C TRP A 71 2.20 -8.62 5.56
N MET A 72 2.82 -9.40 6.45
CA MET A 72 2.94 -10.84 6.26
C MET A 72 1.57 -11.53 6.24
N ASN A 73 0.64 -11.13 7.10
CA ASN A 73 -0.74 -11.65 7.07
C ASN A 73 -1.46 -11.34 5.75
N THR A 74 -1.18 -10.17 5.18
CA THR A 74 -1.77 -9.70 3.92
C THR A 74 -1.19 -10.42 2.71
N PHE A 75 0.13 -10.50 2.63
CA PHE A 75 0.84 -10.69 1.36
C PHE A 75 1.61 -12.00 1.28
N THR A 76 1.54 -12.89 2.28
CA THR A 76 2.05 -14.27 2.15
C THR A 76 1.03 -15.20 1.52
N ASP A 77 1.50 -16.19 0.77
CA ASP A 77 0.72 -17.23 0.08
C ASP A 77 -0.44 -16.69 -0.78
N GLN A 78 -0.25 -15.52 -1.39
CA GLN A 78 -1.25 -14.87 -2.22
C GLN A 78 -1.15 -15.33 -3.67
N THR A 79 -2.31 -15.40 -4.33
CA THR A 79 -2.37 -15.40 -5.80
C THR A 79 -2.67 -13.99 -6.27
N ILE A 80 -1.81 -13.47 -7.13
CA ILE A 80 -1.96 -12.14 -7.71
C ILE A 80 -2.60 -12.28 -9.08
N TYR A 81 -3.74 -11.61 -9.28
CA TYR A 81 -4.48 -11.61 -10.54
C TYR A 81 -4.25 -10.32 -11.32
N SER A 82 -4.57 -10.34 -12.62
CA SER A 82 -4.56 -9.13 -13.43
C SER A 82 -5.73 -8.23 -13.02
N THR A 83 -5.45 -6.95 -12.77
CA THR A 83 -6.47 -5.94 -12.48
C THR A 83 -7.47 -5.78 -13.64
N TYR A 84 -7.02 -5.95 -14.89
CA TYR A 84 -7.86 -5.80 -16.09
C TYR A 84 -8.55 -7.09 -16.53
N ALA A 85 -8.06 -8.24 -16.07
CA ALA A 85 -8.62 -9.56 -16.37
C ALA A 85 -8.53 -10.46 -15.12
N PRO A 86 -9.45 -10.35 -14.15
CA PRO A 86 -9.35 -10.99 -12.82
C PRO A 86 -9.35 -12.52 -12.78
N THR A 87 -9.40 -13.18 -13.94
CA THR A 87 -9.22 -14.62 -14.12
C THR A 87 -7.78 -15.01 -14.48
N ILE A 88 -6.94 -14.05 -14.90
CA ILE A 88 -5.54 -14.27 -15.28
C ILE A 88 -4.67 -14.09 -14.05
N ILE A 89 -3.83 -15.09 -13.75
CA ILE A 89 -2.83 -15.06 -12.69
C ILE A 89 -1.58 -14.34 -13.22
N MET A 90 -1.15 -13.29 -12.54
CA MET A 90 0.04 -12.49 -12.84
C MET A 90 1.24 -12.92 -12.01
N GLY A 91 0.99 -13.47 -10.83
CA GLY A 91 2.04 -13.90 -9.92
C GLY A 91 1.48 -14.55 -8.66
N TYR A 92 2.38 -14.84 -7.74
CA TYR A 92 2.04 -15.34 -6.42
C TYR A 92 3.14 -14.98 -5.43
N THR A 93 2.82 -15.10 -4.15
CA THR A 93 3.78 -14.90 -3.07
C THR A 93 3.93 -16.17 -2.24
N ASP A 94 5.11 -16.37 -1.65
CA ASP A 94 5.38 -17.50 -0.76
C ASP A 94 5.10 -17.17 0.72
N ASP A 95 5.44 -18.11 1.61
CA ASP A 95 5.33 -18.00 3.06
C ASP A 95 6.23 -16.91 3.69
N LYS A 96 7.18 -16.39 2.91
CA LYS A 96 8.09 -15.29 3.25
C LYS A 96 7.73 -14.00 2.53
N ALA A 97 6.56 -13.97 1.88
CA ALA A 97 6.05 -12.87 1.07
C ALA A 97 6.93 -12.51 -0.14
N ASN A 98 7.86 -13.37 -0.56
CA ASN A 98 8.63 -13.18 -1.79
C ASN A 98 7.71 -13.28 -2.99
N TYR A 99 7.91 -12.40 -3.97
CA TYR A 99 7.08 -12.34 -5.16
C TYR A 99 7.66 -13.19 -6.30
N TYR A 100 6.79 -13.99 -6.92
CA TYR A 100 7.06 -14.76 -8.12
C TYR A 100 6.15 -14.30 -9.24
N ALA A 101 6.72 -14.02 -10.42
CA ALA A 101 5.91 -13.76 -11.60
C ALA A 101 5.39 -15.08 -12.20
N ALA A 102 4.17 -15.10 -12.71
CA ALA A 102 3.55 -16.32 -13.24
C ALA A 102 4.33 -16.94 -14.40
N ASN A 103 5.06 -16.12 -15.18
CA ASN A 103 5.94 -16.58 -16.26
C ASN A 103 7.31 -17.11 -15.77
N TYR A 104 7.67 -16.89 -14.50
CA TYR A 104 8.90 -17.36 -13.87
C TYR A 104 8.63 -17.95 -12.47
N PRO A 105 7.83 -19.03 -12.36
CA PRO A 105 7.34 -19.52 -11.08
C PRO A 105 8.45 -20.04 -10.14
N ASN A 106 9.58 -20.49 -10.68
CA ASN A 106 10.65 -21.07 -9.85
C ASN A 106 11.73 -20.06 -9.46
N THR A 107 11.55 -18.78 -9.81
CA THR A 107 12.53 -17.73 -9.55
C THR A 107 11.86 -16.63 -8.74
N VAL A 108 12.42 -16.32 -7.56
CA VAL A 108 12.02 -15.12 -6.82
C VAL A 108 12.29 -13.92 -7.72
N ARG A 109 11.23 -13.23 -8.14
CA ARG A 109 11.35 -11.96 -8.86
C ARG A 109 11.75 -10.90 -7.86
N ASP A 110 10.92 -10.68 -6.85
CA ASP A 110 11.16 -9.67 -5.83
C ASP A 110 11.29 -10.30 -4.45
N ARG A 111 12.46 -10.14 -3.83
CA ARG A 111 12.72 -10.63 -2.48
C ARG A 111 12.24 -9.61 -1.45
N PHE A 112 11.40 -10.05 -0.52
CA PHE A 112 10.95 -9.23 0.60
C PHE A 112 12.13 -8.84 1.49
N LYS A 113 12.17 -7.57 1.93
CA LYS A 113 13.23 -7.04 2.81
C LYS A 113 12.69 -6.66 4.18
N PHE A 114 11.65 -5.81 4.21
CA PHE A 114 10.99 -5.37 5.44
C PHE A 114 9.64 -4.72 5.12
N ALA A 115 8.78 -4.59 6.12
CA ALA A 115 7.51 -3.85 6.00
C ALA A 115 7.68 -2.40 6.47
N THR A 116 6.92 -1.47 5.87
CA THR A 116 6.98 -0.04 6.16
C THR A 116 5.61 0.63 6.00
N ASN A 117 5.49 1.88 6.44
CA ASN A 117 4.34 2.73 6.08
C ASN A 117 4.49 3.24 4.64
N VAL A 118 3.35 3.40 3.96
CA VAL A 118 3.27 3.99 2.63
C VAL A 118 2.22 5.08 2.64
N THR A 119 2.64 6.32 2.39
CA THR A 119 1.72 7.43 2.21
C THR A 119 1.40 7.57 0.71
N ASP A 120 0.13 7.40 0.33
CA ASP A 120 -0.32 7.63 -1.03
C ASP A 120 -1.64 8.40 -1.04
N ASN A 121 -1.68 9.50 -1.79
CA ASN A 121 -2.84 10.42 -1.88
C ASN A 121 -3.39 10.84 -0.50
N GLY A 122 -2.50 11.05 0.48
CA GLY A 122 -2.86 11.47 1.85
C GLY A 122 -3.43 10.35 2.74
N LYS A 123 -3.45 9.10 2.24
CA LYS A 123 -3.79 7.90 3.00
C LYS A 123 -2.53 7.15 3.41
N GLU A 124 -2.59 6.47 4.55
CA GLU A 124 -1.51 5.63 5.05
C GLU A 124 -1.85 4.15 4.87
N TYR A 125 -0.91 3.41 4.29
CA TYR A 125 -1.00 1.98 4.06
C TYR A 125 0.16 1.25 4.72
N ILE A 126 -0.03 -0.04 4.90
CA ILE A 126 1.03 -0.99 5.25
C ILE A 126 1.56 -1.55 3.93
N GLY A 127 2.87 -1.47 3.72
CA GLY A 127 3.52 -1.97 2.52
C GLY A 127 4.78 -2.78 2.82
N GLY A 128 5.27 -3.50 1.82
CA GLY A 128 6.53 -4.20 1.84
C GLY A 128 7.55 -3.54 0.92
N VAL A 129 8.80 -3.46 1.39
CA VAL A 129 9.96 -3.11 0.58
C VAL A 129 10.58 -4.40 0.04
N TYR A 130 10.89 -4.36 -1.25
CA TYR A 130 11.36 -5.48 -2.03
C TYR A 130 12.56 -5.10 -2.88
N TYR A 131 13.37 -6.10 -3.19
CA TYR A 131 14.45 -5.99 -4.17
C TYR A 131 14.27 -7.02 -5.28
N ASP A 132 14.24 -6.56 -6.52
CA ASP A 132 14.17 -7.37 -7.74
C ASP A 132 15.50 -8.11 -7.93
N GLU A 133 15.49 -9.42 -7.73
CA GLU A 133 16.65 -10.30 -7.90
C GLU A 133 16.71 -10.92 -9.31
N ALA A 134 15.63 -10.83 -10.07
CA ALA A 134 15.55 -11.40 -11.41
C ALA A 134 16.10 -10.43 -12.46
N SER A 135 15.83 -9.13 -12.31
CA SER A 135 16.36 -8.10 -13.19
C SER A 135 17.78 -7.69 -12.79
N LYS A 136 18.61 -7.40 -13.79
CA LYS A 136 19.95 -6.77 -13.62
C LYS A 136 19.99 -5.33 -14.10
N TYR A 137 18.85 -4.77 -14.49
CA TYR A 137 18.75 -3.46 -15.13
C TYR A 137 17.55 -2.67 -14.63
N GLY A 138 17.68 -1.34 -14.66
CA GLY A 138 16.65 -0.41 -14.19
C GLY A 138 16.60 -0.33 -12.67
N ASN A 139 15.55 0.30 -12.14
CA ASN A 139 15.34 0.42 -10.71
C ASN A 139 14.96 -0.96 -10.14
N LEU A 140 15.73 -1.48 -9.19
CA LEU A 140 15.52 -2.82 -8.64
C LEU A 140 14.73 -2.82 -7.33
N TRP A 141 14.64 -1.68 -6.65
CA TRP A 141 13.84 -1.57 -5.44
C TRP A 141 12.37 -1.30 -5.76
N ARG A 142 11.47 -1.98 -5.04
CA ARG A 142 10.02 -1.79 -5.09
C ARG A 142 9.48 -1.57 -3.68
N LEU A 143 8.55 -0.63 -3.56
CA LEU A 143 7.71 -0.47 -2.38
C LEU A 143 6.30 -0.81 -2.82
N ILE A 144 5.76 -1.92 -2.32
CA ILE A 144 4.47 -2.48 -2.73
C ILE A 144 3.48 -2.33 -1.58
N TYR A 145 2.25 -1.95 -1.90
CA TYR A 145 1.13 -1.94 -0.96
C TYR A 145 -0.15 -2.38 -1.67
N ILE A 146 -1.14 -2.77 -0.88
CA ILE A 146 -2.46 -3.15 -1.37
C ILE A 146 -3.43 -2.02 -1.06
N THR A 147 -4.30 -1.68 -2.02
CA THR A 147 -5.37 -0.69 -1.82
C THR A 147 -6.55 -1.31 -1.10
N GLU A 148 -7.52 -0.50 -0.73
CA GLU A 148 -8.76 -0.97 -0.14
C GLU A 148 -9.61 -1.88 -1.03
N ASN A 149 -9.37 -1.81 -2.32
CA ASN A 149 -10.04 -2.66 -3.29
C ASN A 149 -9.24 -3.93 -3.58
N GLY A 150 -8.09 -4.16 -2.95
CA GLY A 150 -7.24 -5.32 -3.20
C GLY A 150 -6.27 -5.13 -4.36
N GLU A 151 -6.15 -3.93 -4.91
CA GLU A 151 -5.25 -3.66 -6.03
C GLU A 151 -3.81 -3.56 -5.52
N GLU A 152 -2.89 -4.24 -6.21
CA GLU A 152 -1.45 -4.12 -5.95
C GLU A 152 -0.93 -2.85 -6.63
N GLN A 153 -0.44 -1.92 -5.83
CA GLN A 153 0.18 -0.68 -6.30
C GLN A 153 1.61 -0.59 -5.77
N ALA A 154 2.47 0.12 -6.49
CA ALA A 154 3.87 0.20 -6.11
C ALA A 154 4.54 1.53 -6.44
N PHE A 155 5.70 1.72 -5.82
CA PHE A 155 6.70 2.72 -6.14
C PHE A 155 8.00 2.02 -6.52
N TYR A 156 8.81 2.67 -7.35
CA TYR A 156 10.20 2.26 -7.58
C TYR A 156 11.18 3.20 -6.87
N GLY A 157 12.26 2.63 -6.36
CA GLY A 157 13.36 3.41 -5.81
C GLY A 157 14.16 4.09 -6.91
N SER A 158 14.42 5.39 -6.80
CA SER A 158 15.27 6.09 -7.76
C SER A 158 16.74 5.95 -7.39
N GLY A 159 17.59 5.56 -8.35
CA GLY A 159 19.04 5.77 -8.28
C GLY A 159 19.87 4.70 -7.57
N ALA A 160 19.25 3.70 -6.92
CA ALA A 160 19.97 2.60 -6.27
C ALA A 160 19.65 1.25 -6.93
N ASN A 161 20.70 0.57 -7.41
CA ASN A 161 20.65 -0.81 -7.90
C ASN A 161 21.42 -1.78 -6.98
N ASP A 162 21.95 -1.28 -5.87
CA ASP A 162 22.63 -2.08 -4.87
C ASP A 162 21.60 -2.73 -3.94
N PRO A 163 21.61 -4.06 -3.76
CA PRO A 163 20.72 -4.76 -2.84
C PRO A 163 20.91 -4.40 -1.36
N ASN A 164 22.01 -3.72 -1.01
CA ASN A 164 22.32 -3.33 0.37
C ASN A 164 22.02 -1.85 0.67
N THR A 165 21.65 -1.07 -0.35
CA THR A 165 21.40 0.37 -0.20
C THR A 165 19.94 0.68 -0.53
N ILE A 166 19.13 0.87 0.51
CA ILE A 166 17.72 1.21 0.37
C ILE A 166 17.60 2.63 -0.23
N PRO A 167 16.75 2.84 -1.25
CA PRO A 167 16.52 4.17 -1.83
C PRO A 167 15.91 5.15 -0.82
N GLU A 168 16.37 6.39 -0.86
CA GLU A 168 15.79 7.50 -0.08
C GLU A 168 14.53 8.07 -0.74
N SER A 169 14.44 7.99 -2.06
CA SER A 169 13.32 8.52 -2.83
C SER A 169 12.63 7.46 -3.67
N TRP A 170 11.30 7.57 -3.68
CA TRP A 170 10.38 6.61 -4.28
C TRP A 170 9.49 7.34 -5.29
N VAL A 171 9.31 6.74 -6.46
CA VAL A 171 8.45 7.29 -7.52
C VAL A 171 7.33 6.32 -7.80
N LYS A 172 6.09 6.82 -7.76
CA LYS A 172 4.88 6.00 -7.93
C LYS A 172 4.78 5.48 -9.36
N TYR A 173 4.38 4.22 -9.51
CA TYR A 173 3.93 3.72 -10.80
C TYR A 173 2.54 4.27 -11.15
N SER A 174 2.29 4.51 -12.43
CA SER A 174 1.01 5.01 -12.93
C SER A 174 -0.01 3.90 -13.25
N TYR A 175 0.30 2.65 -12.90
CA TYR A 175 -0.51 1.46 -13.18
C TYR A 175 -0.49 0.50 -12.01
N PHE A 176 -1.50 -0.36 -11.91
CA PHE A 176 -1.55 -1.44 -10.93
C PHE A 176 -0.77 -2.65 -11.43
N PHE A 177 -0.06 -3.32 -10.51
CA PHE A 177 0.73 -4.51 -10.79
C PHE A 177 -0.13 -5.77 -10.83
N GLY A 178 -1.23 -5.74 -10.09
CA GLY A 178 -2.13 -6.86 -9.97
C GLY A 178 -3.25 -6.58 -8.97
N TYR A 179 -3.86 -7.66 -8.51
CA TYR A 179 -5.04 -7.65 -7.67
C TYR A 179 -5.07 -8.91 -6.81
N ILE A 180 -5.31 -8.74 -5.51
CA ILE A 180 -5.61 -9.81 -4.57
C ILE A 180 -7.13 -9.86 -4.37
N LYS A 181 -7.71 -11.05 -4.47
CA LYS A 181 -9.15 -11.25 -4.28
C LYS A 181 -9.56 -10.99 -2.85
N ILE A 182 -10.44 -10.01 -2.68
CA ILE A 182 -11.11 -9.68 -1.43
C ILE A 182 -12.52 -10.32 -1.44
N ASN A 183 -12.97 -10.81 -0.29
CA ASN A 183 -14.33 -11.32 -0.03
C ASN A 183 -15.23 -10.24 0.58
#